data_AF-A0A968Y967-F1
#
_entry.id   AF-A0A968Y967-F1
#
_cell.length_a   1.000
_cell.length_b   1.000
_cell.length_c   1.000
_cell.angle_alpha   90.00
_cell.angle_beta   90.00
_cell.angle_gamma   90.00
#
_symmetry.space_group_name_H-M   'P 1'
#
loop_
_entity.id
_entity.type
_entity.pdbx_description
1 polymer ?
#
loop_
_entity_poly.entity_id
_entity_poly.type
_entity_poly.pdbx_seq_one_letter_code
_entity_poly.pdbx_strand_id
1 'polypeptide(L)'
;MSSKTLLSAPLRTDYPSLGQRIVFRLKVTGLQLRRAWQNRCHQSIHRHPQALTLIDYPILATSKTPLWTSEAAQESRWIAGKIQNLRVALQDLNGIEIPKSGIFSFWAQIGQPTRRNGYVEGRELRQGCLIPSVGGGLCQLSNALYSIALETGFEILERHAHSQVIPGSLAEVGRDATVFWNYVDLRFRVPENTRIEAYLSATDLVVQVRSSQTPHPSPTSSSTKDAQVRSWVDATHHCDACNVSGCSRSTPQLRTKRMLRTAYLVDEYWPEFDHYIQAHRQDQDWLMLPLPGKNWKKANYAWNTQGFATVKSATWQTLQRSLASRHLPVQGKSRQEQLLRNTQRLAEQYVAWAEYDITHVVVMQHLLPFLWQTGVLAGRTFDVLMTRLSLSTLQKRLDVLAQRYPQSPTLADFRADQRLLELEHQALRAARQLITPHSEIAQQYPDKIVRLNWSLPQTQGLVISGNIILFPAPTLGRKGAYELRDVLKTLNLSVSILGAELEGDCFWEGLSVQKFQGNLFQKVGVVVLPAHIEHHPRLLLRAIAQGIPVIASAACGLQGVAEVITIPTGDISALGQALAELTQTRAS
;
A
#
# COMPACT_ATOMS: atom_id res chain seq x y z
N MET A 1 -31.60 -45.16 38.88
CA MET A 1 -30.99 -44.25 39.88
C MET A 1 -29.51 -44.13 39.52
N SER A 2 -28.90 -43.00 39.17
CA SER A 2 -29.29 -41.60 39.17
C SER A 2 -28.43 -40.90 38.10
N SER A 3 -29.07 -40.24 37.12
CA SER A 3 -28.39 -39.35 36.18
C SER A 3 -27.85 -38.16 36.96
N LYS A 4 -26.53 -38.02 37.04
CA LYS A 4 -25.90 -36.79 37.55
C LYS A 4 -26.03 -35.70 36.49
N THR A 5 -27.11 -34.94 36.60
CA THR A 5 -27.29 -33.63 35.99
C THR A 5 -26.07 -32.77 36.32
N LEU A 6 -25.25 -32.45 35.32
CA LEU A 6 -24.26 -31.38 35.41
C LEU A 6 -25.03 -30.08 35.61
N LEU A 7 -25.18 -29.67 36.87
CA LEU A 7 -25.65 -28.36 37.25
C LEU A 7 -24.67 -27.33 36.66
N SER A 8 -25.11 -26.67 35.59
CA SER A 8 -24.55 -25.42 35.11
C SER A 8 -24.43 -24.46 36.30
N ALA A 9 -23.22 -24.01 36.61
CA ALA A 9 -22.99 -22.97 37.60
C ALA A 9 -23.85 -21.73 37.25
N PRO A 10 -24.49 -21.07 38.23
CA PRO A 10 -25.30 -19.90 37.96
C PRO A 10 -24.43 -18.80 37.35
N LEU A 11 -24.87 -18.27 36.19
CA LEU A 11 -24.32 -17.07 35.58
C LEU A 11 -24.29 -15.96 36.64
N ARG A 12 -23.10 -15.41 36.96
CA ARG A 12 -22.99 -14.25 37.86
C ARG A 12 -23.78 -13.09 37.26
N THR A 13 -24.91 -12.76 37.86
CA THR A 13 -25.87 -11.71 37.44
C THR A 13 -25.55 -10.31 37.99
N ASP A 14 -24.29 -10.00 38.30
CA ASP A 14 -23.91 -8.67 38.81
C ASP A 14 -23.43 -7.78 37.67
N TYR A 15 -24.37 -7.19 36.93
CA TYR A 15 -24.06 -6.16 35.93
C TYR A 15 -23.90 -4.80 36.62
N PRO A 16 -22.86 -4.02 36.28
CA PRO A 16 -22.57 -2.82 37.04
C PRO A 16 -23.62 -1.74 36.85
N SER A 17 -24.14 -1.21 37.97
CA SER A 17 -25.12 -0.12 37.97
C SER A 17 -24.48 1.21 37.55
N LEU A 18 -25.32 2.20 37.18
CA LEU A 18 -24.86 3.57 36.90
C LEU A 18 -24.04 4.16 38.07
N GLY A 19 -24.44 3.89 39.32
CA GLY A 19 -23.69 4.31 40.51
C GLY A 19 -22.30 3.67 40.59
N GLN A 20 -22.18 2.38 40.28
CA GLN A 20 -20.89 1.69 40.24
C GLN A 20 -19.97 2.23 39.12
N ARG A 21 -20.52 2.72 38.00
CA ARG A 21 -19.72 3.42 36.95
C ARG A 21 -19.14 4.75 37.45
N ILE A 22 -19.90 5.52 38.23
CA ILE A 22 -19.43 6.80 38.78
C ILE A 22 -18.31 6.54 39.79
N VAL A 23 -18.52 5.60 40.72
CA VAL A 23 -17.50 5.19 41.69
C VAL A 23 -16.24 4.68 40.99
N PHE A 24 -16.38 3.87 39.93
CA PHE A 24 -15.26 3.41 39.13
C PHE A 24 -14.50 4.57 38.48
N ARG A 25 -15.20 5.55 37.89
CA ARG A 25 -14.55 6.74 37.30
C ARG A 25 -13.79 7.54 38.34
N LEU A 26 -14.37 7.80 39.52
CA LEU A 26 -13.70 8.53 40.59
C LEU A 26 -12.43 7.81 41.07
N LYS A 27 -12.50 6.48 41.24
CA LYS A 27 -11.32 5.65 41.58
C LYS A 27 -10.24 5.76 40.51
N VAL A 28 -10.61 5.62 39.23
CA VAL A 28 -9.66 5.76 38.11
C VAL A 28 -9.02 7.14 38.11
N THR A 29 -9.79 8.21 38.28
CA THR A 29 -9.26 9.58 38.35
C THR A 29 -8.28 9.74 39.51
N GLY A 30 -8.60 9.22 40.70
CA GLY A 30 -7.68 9.23 41.84
C GLY A 30 -6.37 8.51 41.55
N LEU A 31 -6.42 7.33 40.90
CA LEU A 31 -5.23 6.57 40.50
C LEU A 31 -4.40 7.32 39.45
N GLN A 32 -5.05 7.98 38.48
CA GLN A 32 -4.38 8.79 37.46
C GLN A 32 -3.69 10.01 38.07
N LEU A 33 -4.32 10.71 39.02
CA LEU A 33 -3.73 11.83 39.74
C LEU A 33 -2.54 11.39 40.59
N ARG A 34 -2.69 10.29 41.34
CA ARG A 34 -1.58 9.69 42.10
C ARG A 34 -0.41 9.32 41.18
N ARG A 35 -0.69 8.72 40.03
CA ARG A 35 0.33 8.36 39.04
C ARG A 35 1.04 9.59 38.48
N ALA A 36 0.29 10.63 38.15
CA ALA A 36 0.86 11.89 37.65
C ALA A 36 1.80 12.53 38.69
N TRP A 37 1.42 12.49 39.97
CA TRP A 37 2.27 12.96 41.06
C TRP A 37 3.53 12.11 41.21
N GLN A 38 3.41 10.78 41.24
CA GLN A 38 4.55 9.86 41.32
C GLN A 38 5.55 10.06 40.18
N ASN A 39 5.08 10.22 38.94
CA ASN A 39 5.93 10.48 37.78
C ASN A 39 6.62 11.86 37.84
N ARG A 40 6.08 12.83 38.58
CA ARG A 40 6.77 14.12 38.78
C ARG A 40 7.79 14.05 39.89
N CYS A 41 7.51 13.32 40.96
CA CYS A 41 8.31 13.33 42.18
C CYS A 41 9.42 12.27 42.22
N HIS A 42 9.26 11.11 41.56
CA HIS A 42 10.13 9.95 41.80
C HIS A 42 10.88 9.40 40.58
N GLN A 43 10.43 9.66 39.35
CA GLN A 43 11.06 9.13 38.13
C GLN A 43 10.89 10.10 36.97
N SER A 44 11.99 10.54 36.36
CA SER A 44 12.00 11.30 35.10
C SER A 44 11.58 10.39 33.92
N ILE A 45 10.29 10.17 33.79
CA ILE A 45 9.70 9.41 32.69
C ILE A 45 9.42 10.37 31.52
N HIS A 46 10.07 10.14 30.40
CA HIS A 46 9.95 10.98 29.21
C HIS A 46 9.76 10.13 27.94
N ARG A 47 9.36 10.79 26.85
CA ARG A 47 9.36 10.20 25.51
C ARG A 47 10.79 10.09 25.00
N HIS A 48 11.09 8.98 24.34
CA HIS A 48 12.35 8.80 23.63
C HIS A 48 12.19 9.23 22.17
N PRO A 49 13.19 9.92 21.60
CA PRO A 49 13.12 10.40 20.22
C PRO A 49 13.31 9.26 19.22
N GLN A 50 12.71 9.42 18.05
CA GLN A 50 13.08 8.65 16.87
C GLN A 50 14.41 9.16 16.34
N ALA A 51 15.36 8.25 16.12
CA ALA A 51 16.68 8.58 15.60
C ALA A 51 17.14 7.50 14.61
N LEU A 52 18.32 7.64 14.03
CA LEU A 52 18.94 6.66 13.12
C LEU A 52 20.34 6.24 13.62
N THR A 53 20.76 6.69 14.80
CA THR A 53 22.11 6.47 15.34
C THR A 53 22.42 4.98 15.52
N LEU A 54 21.39 4.20 15.85
CA LEU A 54 21.50 2.78 16.18
C LEU A 54 20.86 1.88 15.10
N ILE A 55 20.59 2.40 13.88
CA ILE A 55 19.91 1.63 12.83
C ILE A 55 20.75 0.44 12.35
N ASP A 56 22.07 0.59 12.33
CA ASP A 56 23.02 -0.44 11.88
C ASP A 56 23.45 -1.41 12.99
N TYR A 57 22.97 -1.21 14.22
CA TYR A 57 23.25 -2.13 15.33
C TYR A 57 22.59 -3.49 15.07
N PRO A 58 23.18 -4.60 15.55
CA PRO A 58 22.62 -5.92 15.32
C PRO A 58 21.27 -6.08 16.02
N ILE A 59 20.37 -6.86 15.40
CA ILE A 59 19.09 -7.22 16.00
C ILE A 59 19.36 -8.22 17.12
N LEU A 60 19.01 -7.85 18.35
CA LEU A 60 19.21 -8.66 19.55
C LEU A 60 18.06 -9.64 19.78
N ALA A 61 16.82 -9.21 19.51
CA ALA A 61 15.62 -10.01 19.68
C ALA A 61 14.49 -9.55 18.73
N THR A 62 13.58 -10.46 18.39
CA THR A 62 12.41 -10.17 17.56
C THR A 62 11.17 -10.90 18.10
N SER A 63 10.10 -10.15 18.37
CA SER A 63 8.78 -10.70 18.67
C SER A 63 7.86 -10.50 17.46
N LYS A 64 7.21 -11.58 17.05
CA LYS A 64 6.24 -11.59 15.95
C LYS A 64 4.91 -12.16 16.45
N THR A 65 3.82 -11.41 16.30
CA THR A 65 2.49 -11.82 16.77
C THR A 65 1.41 -11.63 15.69
N PRO A 66 0.54 -12.63 15.44
CA PRO A 66 -0.49 -12.51 14.41
C PRO A 66 -1.47 -11.35 14.65
N LEU A 67 -1.84 -10.64 13.59
CA LEU A 67 -2.85 -9.57 13.62
C LEU A 67 -4.26 -10.16 13.62
N TRP A 68 -4.49 -11.16 12.78
CA TRP A 68 -5.78 -11.85 12.63
C TRP A 68 -5.72 -13.16 13.42
N THR A 69 -6.60 -13.29 14.42
CA THR A 69 -6.57 -14.38 15.44
C THR A 69 -7.91 -15.09 15.59
N SER A 70 -8.92 -14.69 14.82
CA SER A 70 -10.25 -15.30 14.77
C SER A 70 -10.84 -15.05 13.38
N GLU A 71 -11.51 -16.07 12.83
CA GLU A 71 -12.24 -16.01 11.56
C GLU A 71 -13.71 -15.62 11.74
N ALA A 72 -14.17 -15.44 12.98
CA ALA A 72 -15.54 -15.04 13.25
C ALA A 72 -15.81 -13.64 12.68
N ALA A 73 -16.73 -13.54 11.71
CA ALA A 73 -17.06 -12.31 10.99
C ALA A 73 -17.42 -11.12 11.91
N GLN A 74 -17.96 -11.41 13.09
CA GLN A 74 -18.34 -10.42 14.11
C GLN A 74 -17.11 -9.82 14.81
N GLU A 75 -16.08 -10.62 15.08
CA GLU A 75 -14.81 -10.14 15.65
C GLU A 75 -13.93 -9.40 14.65
N SER A 76 -14.08 -9.71 13.35
CA SER A 76 -13.23 -9.15 12.30
C SER A 76 -13.21 -7.61 12.30
N ARG A 77 -14.34 -6.97 12.65
CA ARG A 77 -14.43 -5.51 12.80
C ARG A 77 -13.58 -4.97 13.94
N TRP A 78 -13.65 -5.60 15.12
CA TRP A 78 -12.87 -5.17 16.29
C TRP A 78 -11.39 -5.52 16.14
N ILE A 79 -11.07 -6.57 15.37
CA ILE A 79 -9.70 -6.87 14.95
C ILE A 79 -9.18 -5.79 14.00
N ALA A 80 -9.97 -5.37 13.00
CA ALA A 80 -9.59 -4.26 12.11
C ALA A 80 -9.35 -2.95 12.90
N GLY A 81 -10.22 -2.66 13.88
CA GLY A 81 -10.05 -1.54 14.79
C GLY A 81 -8.79 -1.65 15.67
N LYS A 82 -8.49 -2.84 16.20
CA LYS A 82 -7.22 -3.12 16.89
C LYS A 82 -6.02 -2.83 15.97
N ILE A 83 -6.05 -3.29 14.73
CA ILE A 83 -4.94 -3.08 13.77
C ILE A 83 -4.73 -1.58 13.51
N GLN A 84 -5.81 -0.80 13.38
CA GLN A 84 -5.71 0.66 13.31
C GLN A 84 -5.09 1.26 14.57
N ASN A 85 -5.50 0.82 15.77
CA ASN A 85 -4.93 1.30 17.02
C ASN A 85 -3.43 0.98 17.14
N LEU A 86 -3.02 -0.21 16.72
CA LEU A 86 -1.61 -0.58 16.63
C LEU A 86 -0.88 0.32 15.63
N ARG A 87 -1.42 0.53 14.42
CA ARG A 87 -0.84 1.42 13.40
C ARG A 87 -0.58 2.83 13.94
N VAL A 88 -1.55 3.39 14.69
CA VAL A 88 -1.42 4.70 15.32
C VAL A 88 -0.34 4.68 16.42
N ALA A 89 -0.38 3.71 17.33
CA ALA A 89 0.60 3.62 18.42
C ALA A 89 2.04 3.45 17.93
N LEU A 90 2.22 2.73 16.82
CA LEU A 90 3.54 2.48 16.21
C LEU A 90 4.17 3.74 15.59
N GLN A 91 3.39 4.77 15.25
CA GLN A 91 3.93 6.05 14.76
C GLN A 91 4.82 6.73 15.81
N ASP A 92 4.51 6.55 17.10
CA ASP A 92 5.28 7.10 18.22
C ASP A 92 6.36 6.13 18.73
N LEU A 93 6.38 4.87 18.29
CA LEU A 93 7.25 3.83 18.86
C LEU A 93 8.30 3.32 17.87
N ASN A 94 8.00 3.24 16.58
CA ASN A 94 8.94 2.71 15.61
C ASN A 94 10.19 3.59 15.49
N GLY A 95 11.37 3.01 15.74
CA GLY A 95 12.66 3.66 15.57
C GLY A 95 13.08 4.58 16.71
N ILE A 96 12.49 4.42 17.90
CA ILE A 96 12.91 5.16 19.10
C ILE A 96 14.25 4.64 19.61
N GLU A 97 15.08 5.53 20.15
CA GLU A 97 16.36 5.19 20.75
C GLU A 97 16.36 5.56 22.24
N ILE A 98 16.61 4.55 23.07
CA ILE A 98 16.67 4.65 24.52
C ILE A 98 18.15 4.61 24.91
N PRO A 99 18.68 5.63 25.61
CA PRO A 99 20.06 5.61 26.05
C PRO A 99 20.29 4.53 27.11
N LYS A 100 21.56 4.15 27.30
CA LYS A 100 22.00 3.26 28.37
C LYS A 100 21.40 3.65 29.73
N SER A 101 20.89 2.66 30.47
CA SER A 101 20.18 2.83 31.74
C SER A 101 18.88 3.65 31.66
N GLY A 102 18.44 4.01 30.46
CA GLY A 102 17.20 4.73 30.19
C GLY A 102 15.98 3.86 30.48
N ILE A 103 14.90 4.51 30.90
CA ILE A 103 13.63 3.85 31.24
C ILE A 103 12.64 4.04 30.10
N PHE A 104 12.12 2.95 29.56
CA PHE A 104 10.95 2.96 28.70
C PHE A 104 9.68 2.95 29.55
N SER A 105 8.68 3.75 29.15
CA SER A 105 7.31 3.68 29.66
C SER A 105 6.36 3.69 28.48
N PHE A 106 5.51 2.67 28.42
CA PHE A 106 4.57 2.49 27.32
C PHE A 106 3.66 3.71 27.14
N TRP A 107 3.01 4.17 28.21
CA TRP A 107 2.10 5.32 28.13
C TRP A 107 2.80 6.67 27.98
N ALA A 108 4.03 6.81 28.49
CA ALA A 108 4.81 8.01 28.21
C ALA A 108 5.10 8.12 26.71
N GLN A 109 5.48 7.00 26.07
CA GLN A 109 5.80 6.95 24.65
C GLN A 109 4.57 7.22 23.77
N ILE A 110 3.51 6.41 23.87
CA ILE A 110 2.39 6.48 22.90
C ILE A 110 1.28 7.46 23.28
N GLY A 111 1.26 7.95 24.53
CA GLY A 111 0.25 8.90 25.01
C GLY A 111 -1.17 8.34 25.12
N GLN A 112 -2.15 9.25 25.24
CA GLN A 112 -3.54 8.88 25.52
C GLN A 112 -4.25 8.33 24.27
N PRO A 113 -4.87 7.13 24.35
CA PRO A 113 -5.62 6.58 23.22
C PRO A 113 -7.00 7.24 23.11
N THR A 114 -7.10 8.31 22.31
CA THR A 114 -8.35 9.04 22.05
C THR A 114 -8.72 9.04 20.58
N ARG A 115 -10.00 9.24 20.25
CA ARG A 115 -10.45 9.42 18.86
C ARG A 115 -9.76 10.60 18.16
N ARG A 116 -9.49 11.68 18.90
CA ARG A 116 -8.74 12.85 18.38
C ARG A 116 -7.34 12.47 17.94
N ASN A 117 -6.72 11.51 18.62
CA ASN A 117 -5.40 10.99 18.29
C ASN A 117 -5.46 9.84 17.26
N GLY A 118 -6.59 9.63 16.58
CA GLY A 118 -6.74 8.62 15.52
C GLY A 118 -7.09 7.20 16.00
N TYR A 119 -7.25 6.99 17.31
CA TYR A 119 -7.65 5.70 17.86
C TYR A 119 -9.14 5.42 17.62
N VAL A 120 -9.46 4.18 17.34
CA VAL A 120 -10.81 3.69 17.03
C VAL A 120 -11.20 2.59 18.01
N GLU A 121 -12.45 2.15 17.89
CA GLU A 121 -12.94 1.01 18.66
C GLU A 121 -12.24 -0.27 18.19
N GLY A 122 -11.46 -0.87 19.08
CA GLY A 122 -10.88 -2.19 18.90
C GLY A 122 -11.35 -3.14 19.99
N ARG A 123 -10.92 -4.39 19.92
CA ARG A 123 -11.28 -5.41 20.91
C ARG A 123 -10.56 -5.18 22.25
N GLU A 124 -11.28 -5.21 23.37
CA GLU A 124 -10.73 -5.18 24.73
C GLU A 124 -11.31 -6.35 25.53
N LEU A 125 -10.44 -7.11 26.23
CA LEU A 125 -10.89 -8.09 27.21
C LEU A 125 -11.00 -7.38 28.56
N ARG A 126 -12.22 -7.28 29.11
CA ARG A 126 -12.49 -6.66 30.41
C ARG A 126 -13.31 -7.61 31.27
N GLN A 127 -12.72 -8.10 32.35
CA GLN A 127 -13.40 -8.92 33.38
C GLN A 127 -14.19 -10.11 32.81
N GLY A 128 -13.64 -10.90 31.89
CA GLY A 128 -14.35 -12.05 31.30
C GLY A 128 -15.04 -11.78 29.99
N CYS A 129 -15.19 -10.52 29.59
CA CYS A 129 -15.99 -10.16 28.43
C CYS A 129 -15.16 -9.45 27.38
N LEU A 130 -15.33 -9.85 26.12
CA LEU A 130 -14.83 -9.15 24.96
C LEU A 130 -15.76 -7.97 24.65
N ILE A 131 -15.24 -6.75 24.79
CA ILE A 131 -15.99 -5.50 24.60
C ILE A 131 -15.28 -4.58 23.60
N PRO A 132 -16.02 -3.76 22.82
CA PRO A 132 -15.43 -2.71 22.00
C PRO A 132 -14.99 -1.53 22.88
N SER A 133 -13.78 -1.02 22.62
CA SER A 133 -13.22 0.11 23.37
C SER A 133 -12.25 0.92 22.52
N VAL A 134 -12.23 2.24 22.73
CA VAL A 134 -11.29 3.14 22.04
C VAL A 134 -9.87 2.82 22.50
N GLY A 135 -8.97 2.53 21.55
CA GLY A 135 -7.63 2.03 21.89
C GLY A 135 -7.59 0.55 22.27
N GLY A 136 -8.69 -0.18 22.09
CA GLY A 136 -8.75 -1.62 22.31
C GLY A 136 -7.69 -2.36 21.48
N GLY A 137 -7.04 -3.33 22.12
CA GLY A 137 -6.08 -4.23 21.49
C GLY A 137 -4.60 -3.81 21.60
N LEU A 138 -4.31 -2.68 22.24
CA LEU A 138 -2.93 -2.24 22.54
C LEU A 138 -2.16 -3.21 23.45
N CYS A 139 -2.84 -4.06 24.21
CA CYS A 139 -2.19 -5.12 25.01
C CYS A 139 -1.34 -6.08 24.15
N GLN A 140 -1.66 -6.23 22.85
CA GLN A 140 -0.83 -7.03 21.96
C GLN A 140 0.58 -6.43 21.82
N LEU A 141 0.68 -5.10 21.74
CA LEU A 141 1.95 -4.39 21.63
C LEU A 141 2.73 -4.43 22.94
N SER A 142 2.07 -4.21 24.09
CA SER A 142 2.74 -4.30 25.39
C SER A 142 3.24 -5.72 25.68
N ASN A 143 2.47 -6.76 25.32
CA ASN A 143 2.93 -8.16 25.44
C ASN A 143 4.17 -8.44 24.58
N ALA A 144 4.21 -7.92 23.34
CA ALA A 144 5.36 -8.09 22.45
C ALA A 144 6.61 -7.37 23.00
N LEU A 145 6.46 -6.14 23.50
CA LEU A 145 7.55 -5.39 24.13
C LEU A 145 8.05 -6.08 25.41
N TYR A 146 7.14 -6.58 26.24
CA TYR A 146 7.51 -7.32 27.45
C TYR A 146 8.23 -8.63 27.13
N SER A 147 7.78 -9.36 26.11
CA SER A 147 8.45 -10.59 25.66
C SER A 147 9.88 -10.32 25.22
N ILE A 148 10.10 -9.26 24.46
CA ILE A 148 11.44 -8.84 24.05
C ILE A 148 12.26 -8.42 25.26
N ALA A 149 11.70 -7.61 26.16
CA ALA A 149 12.40 -7.18 27.37
C ALA A 149 12.88 -8.37 28.23
N LEU A 150 12.09 -9.44 28.33
CA LEU A 150 12.51 -10.67 29.01
C LEU A 150 13.61 -11.42 28.25
N GLU A 151 13.50 -11.52 26.93
CA GLU A 151 14.47 -12.21 26.08
C GLU A 151 15.84 -11.50 26.07
N THR A 152 15.83 -10.17 26.11
CA THR A 152 17.05 -9.34 26.10
C THR A 152 17.62 -9.09 27.50
N GLY A 153 16.95 -9.57 28.55
CA GLY A 153 17.37 -9.36 29.94
C GLY A 153 17.23 -7.92 30.43
N PHE A 154 16.28 -7.16 29.91
CA PHE A 154 15.96 -5.82 30.41
C PHE A 154 15.35 -5.88 31.81
N GLU A 155 15.66 -4.90 32.64
CA GLU A 155 15.15 -4.83 34.01
C GLU A 155 13.69 -4.35 33.99
N ILE A 156 12.76 -5.20 34.41
CA ILE A 156 11.34 -4.89 34.45
C ILE A 156 11.04 -4.07 35.71
N LEU A 157 10.64 -2.81 35.53
CA LEU A 157 10.32 -1.87 36.62
C LEU A 157 8.83 -1.88 36.98
N GLU A 158 7.97 -2.14 35.99
CA GLU A 158 6.53 -2.24 36.20
C GLU A 158 5.93 -3.20 35.18
N ARG A 159 5.18 -4.20 35.66
CA ARG A 159 4.40 -5.12 34.85
C ARG A 159 3.15 -5.53 35.61
N HIS A 160 2.03 -5.56 34.90
CA HIS A 160 0.74 -6.04 35.42
C HIS A 160 0.27 -7.19 34.54
N ALA A 161 -0.14 -8.30 35.16
CA ALA A 161 -0.70 -9.43 34.42
C ALA A 161 -2.19 -9.22 34.11
N HIS A 162 -2.67 -9.81 33.03
CA HIS A 162 -4.11 -9.89 32.74
C HIS A 162 -4.75 -10.80 33.78
N SER A 163 -5.97 -10.43 34.20
CA SER A 163 -6.76 -11.27 35.12
C SER A 163 -7.21 -12.59 34.48
N GLN A 164 -7.10 -12.72 33.15
CA GLN A 164 -7.57 -13.86 32.36
C GLN A 164 -6.68 -14.10 31.14
N VAL A 165 -6.65 -15.35 30.67
CA VAL A 165 -5.80 -15.80 29.55
C VAL A 165 -6.68 -16.12 28.34
N ILE A 166 -6.27 -15.63 27.17
CA ILE A 166 -6.88 -15.96 25.88
C ILE A 166 -6.07 -17.10 25.25
N PRO A 167 -6.71 -18.16 24.72
CA PRO A 167 -6.02 -19.22 23.99
C PRO A 167 -5.12 -18.68 22.86
N GLY A 168 -3.90 -19.21 22.73
CA GLY A 168 -2.91 -18.81 21.72
C GLY A 168 -2.27 -17.43 21.93
N SER A 169 -2.44 -16.81 23.11
CA SER A 169 -1.83 -15.53 23.45
C SER A 169 -0.53 -15.70 24.26
N LEU A 170 0.34 -14.69 24.24
CA LEU A 170 1.56 -14.65 25.06
C LEU A 170 1.28 -14.80 26.58
N ALA A 171 0.04 -14.61 27.02
CA ALA A 171 -0.37 -14.83 28.40
C ALA A 171 -0.34 -16.31 28.82
N GLU A 172 -0.46 -17.25 27.89
CA GLU A 172 -0.37 -18.69 28.20
C GLU A 172 1.01 -19.09 28.73
N VAL A 173 2.06 -18.43 28.24
CA VAL A 173 3.45 -18.66 28.63
C VAL A 173 3.94 -17.65 29.67
N GLY A 174 3.02 -16.95 30.34
CA GLY A 174 3.34 -15.95 31.38
C GLY A 174 3.97 -14.65 30.87
N ARG A 175 4.01 -14.44 29.54
CA ARG A 175 4.62 -13.27 28.87
C ARG A 175 3.60 -12.16 28.61
N ASP A 176 2.69 -11.93 29.56
CA ASP A 176 1.66 -10.90 29.43
C ASP A 176 1.92 -9.65 30.27
N ALA A 177 1.63 -8.50 29.66
CA ALA A 177 1.66 -7.17 30.25
C ALA A 177 0.37 -6.43 29.85
N THR A 178 -0.57 -6.32 30.78
CA THR A 178 -1.75 -5.46 30.63
C THR A 178 -1.35 -3.99 30.75
N VAL A 179 -2.02 -3.13 29.98
CA VAL A 179 -1.88 -1.68 30.07
C VAL A 179 -3.26 -1.02 30.13
N PHE A 180 -3.40 0.02 30.96
CA PHE A 180 -4.62 0.83 31.07
C PHE A 180 -4.25 2.29 31.33
N TRP A 181 -4.76 3.18 30.48
CA TRP A 181 -4.39 4.59 30.51
C TRP A 181 -4.74 5.28 31.85
N ASN A 182 -3.82 5.92 32.56
CA ASN A 182 -2.35 5.89 32.45
C ASN A 182 -1.68 5.33 33.72
N TYR A 183 -2.44 4.62 34.56
CA TYR A 183 -1.98 4.15 35.87
C TYR A 183 -1.61 2.67 35.90
N VAL A 184 -1.88 1.91 34.83
CA VAL A 184 -1.38 0.55 34.61
C VAL A 184 -0.48 0.60 33.39
N ASP A 185 0.84 0.46 33.59
CA ASP A 185 1.85 0.72 32.57
C ASP A 185 2.80 -0.48 32.41
N LEU A 186 3.54 -0.50 31.32
CA LEU A 186 4.71 -1.37 31.15
C LEU A 186 5.95 -0.49 31.20
N ARG A 187 6.84 -0.76 32.17
CA ARG A 187 8.12 -0.05 32.31
C ARG A 187 9.28 -1.01 32.42
N PHE A 188 10.34 -0.72 31.68
CA PHE A 188 11.60 -1.45 31.78
C PHE A 188 12.78 -0.52 31.58
N ARG A 189 13.93 -0.90 32.15
CA ARG A 189 15.20 -0.21 31.96
C ARG A 189 16.09 -1.01 31.02
N VAL A 190 16.70 -0.32 30.06
CA VAL A 190 17.63 -0.95 29.12
C VAL A 190 19.06 -0.89 29.67
N PRO A 191 19.85 -1.97 29.57
CA PRO A 191 21.22 -2.00 30.10
C PRO A 191 22.23 -1.26 29.21
N GLU A 192 21.94 -1.14 27.91
CA GLU A 192 22.78 -0.49 26.90
C GLU A 192 21.92 0.39 25.96
N ASN A 193 22.58 1.21 25.15
CA ASN A 193 21.90 1.98 24.09
C ASN A 193 21.07 1.04 23.21
N THR A 194 19.78 1.32 23.10
CA THR A 194 18.81 0.38 22.56
C THR A 194 17.87 1.10 21.60
N ARG A 195 17.69 0.53 20.41
CA ARG A 195 16.67 0.95 19.45
C ARG A 195 15.53 -0.03 19.42
N ILE A 196 14.30 0.48 19.49
CA ILE A 196 13.09 -0.33 19.31
C ILE A 196 12.51 -0.04 17.93
N GLU A 197 12.36 -1.07 17.11
CA GLU A 197 11.70 -1.01 15.80
C GLU A 197 10.39 -1.78 15.89
N ALA A 198 9.31 -1.22 15.37
CA ALA A 198 8.01 -1.88 15.45
C ALA A 198 7.13 -1.48 14.28
N TYR A 199 6.61 -2.48 13.57
CA TYR A 199 5.84 -2.27 12.34
C TYR A 199 4.81 -3.39 12.15
N LEU A 200 3.83 -3.14 11.27
CA LEU A 200 2.85 -4.15 10.88
C LEU A 200 3.23 -4.70 9.50
N SER A 201 3.35 -6.02 9.39
CA SER A 201 3.27 -6.69 8.09
C SER A 201 1.79 -6.82 7.68
N ALA A 202 1.50 -7.52 6.58
CA ALA A 202 0.12 -7.86 6.23
C ALA A 202 -0.55 -8.75 7.29
N THR A 203 0.23 -9.58 7.99
CA THR A 203 -0.26 -10.66 8.85
C THR A 203 0.12 -10.50 10.31
N ASP A 204 1.17 -9.75 10.63
CA ASP A 204 1.80 -9.75 11.96
C ASP A 204 2.16 -8.36 12.45
N LEU A 205 2.08 -8.18 13.77
CA LEU A 205 2.83 -7.15 14.48
C LEU A 205 4.24 -7.67 14.73
N VAL A 206 5.24 -6.94 14.25
CA VAL A 206 6.65 -7.24 14.46
C VAL A 206 7.25 -6.16 15.35
N VAL A 207 7.93 -6.58 16.41
CA VAL A 207 8.73 -5.70 17.27
C VAL A 207 10.14 -6.27 17.32
N GLN A 208 11.14 -5.41 17.16
CA GLN A 208 12.56 -5.78 17.15
C GLN A 208 13.33 -4.83 18.05
N VAL A 209 14.39 -5.34 18.65
CA VAL A 209 15.35 -4.55 19.42
C VAL A 209 16.72 -4.66 18.79
N ARG A 210 17.39 -3.52 18.62
CA ARG A 210 18.80 -3.44 18.21
C ARG A 210 19.63 -2.85 19.33
N SER A 211 20.76 -3.47 19.64
CA SER A 211 21.69 -3.01 20.66
C SER A 211 23.07 -3.66 20.45
N SER A 212 24.13 -3.05 21.00
CA SER A 212 25.48 -3.63 21.04
C SER A 212 25.66 -4.61 22.20
N GLN A 213 24.62 -4.80 23.02
CA GLN A 213 24.58 -5.76 24.11
C GLN A 213 24.90 -7.17 23.58
N THR A 214 25.68 -7.94 24.35
CA THR A 214 25.84 -9.36 24.12
C THR A 214 24.49 -10.08 24.28
N PRO A 215 24.14 -11.03 23.39
CA PRO A 215 22.91 -11.81 23.51
C PRO A 215 22.79 -12.39 24.92
N HIS A 216 21.70 -12.05 25.60
CA HIS A 216 21.41 -12.62 26.90
C HIS A 216 21.05 -14.09 26.67
N PRO A 217 21.64 -15.06 27.40
CA PRO A 217 21.20 -16.44 27.30
C PRO A 217 19.70 -16.47 27.61
N SER A 218 18.91 -16.99 26.67
CA SER A 218 17.46 -17.05 26.81
C SER A 218 17.14 -17.73 28.13
N PRO A 219 16.26 -17.16 28.98
CA PRO A 219 15.85 -17.87 30.18
C PRO A 219 15.25 -19.21 29.75
N THR A 220 15.94 -20.31 30.08
CA THR A 220 15.40 -21.66 30.02
C THR A 220 14.09 -21.61 30.77
N SER A 221 12.98 -21.94 30.07
CA SER A 221 11.60 -21.89 30.57
C SER A 221 11.56 -22.16 32.08
N SER A 222 11.58 -21.09 32.88
CA SER A 222 11.64 -21.24 34.32
C SER A 222 10.28 -21.79 34.74
N SER A 223 10.34 -22.91 35.44
CA SER A 223 9.18 -23.63 35.96
C SER A 223 8.16 -22.64 36.52
N THR A 224 6.96 -22.70 35.97
CA THR A 224 5.74 -22.00 36.34
C THR A 224 5.39 -22.22 37.82
N LYS A 225 6.00 -21.47 38.74
CA LYS A 225 5.52 -21.38 40.13
C LYS A 225 4.41 -20.33 40.32
N ASP A 226 4.18 -19.46 39.33
CA ASP A 226 3.10 -18.46 39.33
C ASP A 226 1.96 -18.76 38.34
N ALA A 227 1.88 -19.98 37.80
CA ALA A 227 0.67 -20.45 37.13
C ALA A 227 -0.40 -20.83 38.17
N GLN A 228 -0.78 -19.89 39.04
CA GLN A 228 -2.07 -19.99 39.72
C GLN A 228 -3.13 -20.04 38.62
N VAL A 229 -3.93 -21.11 38.66
CA VAL A 229 -5.02 -21.47 37.74
C VAL A 229 -5.79 -20.21 37.30
N ARG A 230 -5.41 -19.62 36.17
CA ARG A 230 -6.15 -18.53 35.55
C ARG A 230 -7.32 -19.19 34.81
N SER A 231 -8.54 -18.75 35.11
CA SER A 231 -9.73 -19.26 34.44
C SER A 231 -9.62 -19.00 32.94
N TRP A 232 -9.70 -20.05 32.14
CA TRP A 232 -9.92 -19.94 30.71
C TRP A 232 -11.21 -19.17 30.47
N VAL A 233 -11.17 -18.17 29.59
CA VAL A 233 -12.41 -17.57 29.11
C VAL A 233 -13.00 -18.56 28.13
N ASP A 234 -14.13 -19.16 28.49
CA ASP A 234 -14.97 -19.86 27.55
C ASP A 234 -15.32 -18.88 26.42
N ALA A 235 -15.12 -19.26 25.16
CA ALA A 235 -15.27 -18.42 23.96
C ALA A 235 -16.72 -17.91 23.72
N THR A 236 -17.58 -17.93 24.74
CA THR A 236 -19.02 -17.69 24.70
C THR A 236 -19.44 -16.35 25.32
N HIS A 237 -18.53 -15.54 25.88
CA HIS A 237 -18.86 -14.26 26.52
C HIS A 237 -18.53 -13.01 25.66
N HIS A 238 -19.21 -12.89 24.53
CA HIS A 238 -19.19 -11.69 23.69
C HIS A 238 -20.34 -10.73 24.04
N CYS A 239 -20.07 -9.42 24.09
CA CYS A 239 -21.15 -8.41 24.29
C CYS A 239 -22.25 -8.48 23.22
N ASP A 240 -21.91 -8.97 22.02
CA ASP A 240 -22.87 -9.10 20.91
C ASP A 240 -23.71 -10.38 21.00
N ALA A 241 -23.23 -11.39 21.75
CA ALA A 241 -23.90 -12.68 21.94
C ALA A 241 -24.68 -12.75 23.28
N CYS A 242 -24.38 -11.86 24.23
CA CYS A 242 -24.95 -11.98 25.58
C CYS A 242 -26.41 -11.51 25.69
N ASN A 243 -26.93 -10.78 24.70
CA ASN A 243 -28.30 -10.25 24.61
C ASN A 243 -28.85 -9.55 25.87
N VAL A 244 -27.97 -9.06 26.75
CA VAL A 244 -28.35 -8.44 28.03
C VAL A 244 -28.71 -6.96 27.83
N SER A 245 -30.00 -6.67 27.82
CA SER A 245 -30.52 -5.30 27.89
C SER A 245 -30.31 -4.71 29.29
N GLY A 246 -29.50 -3.64 29.39
CA GLY A 246 -29.20 -2.96 30.67
C GLY A 246 -27.75 -3.12 31.16
N CYS A 247 -26.94 -3.96 30.50
CA CYS A 247 -25.51 -4.05 30.79
C CYS A 247 -24.80 -2.74 30.38
N SER A 248 -24.26 -2.00 31.34
CA SER A 248 -23.55 -0.75 31.03
C SER A 248 -22.20 -0.93 30.31
N ARG A 249 -21.78 -2.17 30.06
CA ARG A 249 -20.61 -2.52 29.24
C ARG A 249 -20.96 -2.58 27.74
N SER A 250 -22.25 -2.74 27.41
CA SER A 250 -22.80 -2.69 26.06
C SER A 250 -23.32 -1.28 25.76
N THR A 251 -22.81 -0.63 24.71
CA THR A 251 -23.38 0.62 24.19
C THR A 251 -24.39 0.32 23.08
N PRO A 252 -25.60 0.90 23.07
CA PRO A 252 -26.63 0.60 22.05
C PRO A 252 -26.22 0.94 20.60
N GLN A 253 -25.23 1.81 20.40
CA GLN A 253 -24.70 2.21 19.09
C GLN A 253 -23.88 1.12 18.37
N LEU A 254 -23.72 -0.05 18.99
CA LEU A 254 -22.92 -1.18 18.52
C LEU A 254 -23.59 -2.06 17.44
N ARG A 255 -24.83 -1.77 17.04
CA ARG A 255 -25.63 -2.65 16.17
C ARG A 255 -25.53 -2.40 14.66
N THR A 256 -24.84 -1.36 14.19
CA THR A 256 -24.67 -1.17 12.74
C THR A 256 -23.59 -2.12 12.20
N LYS A 257 -24.01 -3.16 11.48
CA LYS A 257 -23.16 -4.10 10.74
C LYS A 257 -22.37 -3.37 9.63
N ARG A 258 -21.25 -2.75 9.98
CA ARG A 258 -20.28 -2.29 8.98
C ARG A 258 -19.37 -3.46 8.62
N MET A 259 -19.56 -3.99 7.42
CA MET A 259 -18.75 -5.07 6.86
C MET A 259 -17.35 -4.58 6.52
N LEU A 260 -16.37 -5.48 6.59
CA LEU A 260 -15.05 -5.27 6.04
C LEU A 260 -15.17 -5.05 4.52
N ARG A 261 -14.32 -4.19 3.98
CA ARG A 261 -14.43 -3.78 2.57
C ARG A 261 -13.09 -3.65 1.88
N THR A 262 -13.18 -3.66 0.57
CA THR A 262 -12.10 -3.27 -0.34
C THR A 262 -12.25 -1.80 -0.72
N ALA A 263 -11.12 -1.10 -0.81
CA ALA A 263 -11.06 0.21 -1.44
C ALA A 263 -10.22 0.18 -2.71
N TYR A 264 -10.80 0.72 -3.78
CA TYR A 264 -10.16 0.86 -5.09
C TYR A 264 -9.66 2.29 -5.24
N LEU A 265 -8.34 2.47 -5.25
CA LEU A 265 -7.66 3.77 -5.31
C LEU A 265 -7.09 3.97 -6.71
N VAL A 266 -7.81 4.73 -7.52
CA VAL A 266 -7.52 4.89 -8.95
C VAL A 266 -7.18 6.34 -9.32
N ASP A 267 -6.59 6.53 -10.49
CA ASP A 267 -6.30 7.84 -11.09
C ASP A 267 -6.74 7.89 -12.55
N GLU A 268 -5.81 7.81 -13.50
CA GLU A 268 -6.11 7.77 -14.94
C GLU A 268 -6.91 6.52 -15.29
N TYR A 269 -7.95 6.68 -16.11
CA TYR A 269 -8.84 5.61 -16.53
C TYR A 269 -8.16 4.61 -17.46
N TRP A 270 -8.31 3.32 -17.14
CA TRP A 270 -7.87 2.19 -17.94
C TRP A 270 -9.04 1.20 -18.10
N PRO A 271 -9.51 0.90 -19.33
CA PRO A 271 -10.59 -0.05 -19.55
C PRO A 271 -10.32 -1.44 -18.96
N GLU A 272 -9.07 -1.91 -19.04
CA GLU A 272 -8.68 -3.22 -18.53
C GLU A 272 -8.84 -3.30 -17.01
N PHE A 273 -8.41 -2.24 -16.31
CA PHE A 273 -8.57 -2.15 -14.86
C PHE A 273 -10.01 -1.90 -14.45
N ASP A 274 -10.78 -1.14 -15.23
CA ASP A 274 -12.21 -0.93 -14.95
C ASP A 274 -12.97 -2.26 -15.05
N HIS A 275 -12.75 -3.05 -16.09
CA HIS A 275 -13.33 -4.39 -16.21
C HIS A 275 -12.91 -5.31 -15.06
N TYR A 276 -11.61 -5.33 -14.71
CA TYR A 276 -11.12 -6.09 -13.57
C TYR A 276 -11.82 -5.67 -12.27
N ILE A 277 -11.88 -4.37 -11.98
CA ILE A 277 -12.51 -3.83 -10.78
C ILE A 277 -14.00 -4.20 -10.74
N GLN A 278 -14.72 -4.02 -11.85
CA GLN A 278 -16.15 -4.35 -11.93
C GLN A 278 -16.43 -5.83 -11.72
N ALA A 279 -15.53 -6.72 -12.18
CA ALA A 279 -15.66 -8.17 -12.00
C ALA A 279 -15.37 -8.63 -10.55
N HIS A 280 -14.64 -7.85 -9.75
CA HIS A 280 -14.19 -8.26 -8.42
C HIS A 280 -14.80 -7.47 -7.27
N ARG A 281 -15.42 -6.31 -7.55
CA ARG A 281 -16.03 -5.47 -6.51
C ARG A 281 -17.23 -6.16 -5.86
N GLN A 282 -17.45 -5.82 -4.60
CA GLN A 282 -18.65 -6.14 -3.84
C GLN A 282 -19.46 -4.86 -3.57
N ASP A 283 -20.72 -5.02 -3.20
CA ASP A 283 -21.63 -3.87 -3.02
C ASP A 283 -21.19 -2.93 -1.88
N GLN A 284 -20.50 -3.44 -0.85
CA GLN A 284 -19.98 -2.62 0.25
C GLN A 284 -18.68 -1.87 -0.06
N ASP A 285 -18.07 -2.12 -1.21
CA ASP A 285 -16.74 -1.61 -1.52
C ASP A 285 -16.74 -0.13 -1.89
N TRP A 286 -15.57 0.47 -1.79
CA TRP A 286 -15.36 1.89 -2.00
C TRP A 286 -14.52 2.14 -3.25
N LEU A 287 -14.92 3.13 -4.04
CA LEU A 287 -14.12 3.65 -5.14
C LEU A 287 -13.64 5.06 -4.82
N MET A 288 -12.33 5.27 -4.84
CA MET A 288 -11.68 6.57 -4.67
C MET A 288 -11.04 6.97 -6.00
N LEU A 289 -11.50 8.08 -6.56
CA LEU A 289 -11.12 8.54 -7.89
C LEU A 289 -10.79 10.05 -7.90
N PRO A 290 -10.07 10.57 -8.89
CA PRO A 290 -9.71 11.98 -8.92
C PRO A 290 -10.91 12.87 -9.25
N LEU A 291 -11.70 12.46 -10.23
CA LEU A 291 -12.84 13.20 -10.75
C LEU A 291 -13.85 12.21 -11.37
N PRO A 292 -15.17 12.33 -11.13
CA PRO A 292 -16.16 11.45 -11.76
C PRO A 292 -16.30 11.81 -13.25
N GLY A 293 -15.37 11.32 -14.08
CA GLY A 293 -15.14 11.81 -15.45
C GLY A 293 -16.34 11.69 -16.38
N LYS A 294 -17.22 10.71 -16.19
CA LYS A 294 -18.47 10.58 -16.97
C LYS A 294 -19.37 11.82 -16.83
N ASN A 295 -19.49 12.36 -15.61
CA ASN A 295 -20.29 13.56 -15.33
C ASN A 295 -19.66 14.83 -15.92
N TRP A 296 -18.33 14.84 -16.05
CA TRP A 296 -17.54 15.98 -16.53
C TRP A 296 -17.14 15.85 -18.01
N LYS A 297 -17.62 14.81 -18.72
CA LYS A 297 -17.21 14.48 -20.10
C LYS A 297 -15.68 14.40 -20.26
N LYS A 298 -15.00 13.83 -19.27
CA LYS A 298 -13.54 13.61 -19.24
C LYS A 298 -13.22 12.12 -19.37
N ALA A 299 -12.88 11.71 -20.60
CA ALA A 299 -12.59 10.31 -20.93
C ALA A 299 -11.45 9.71 -20.08
N ASN A 300 -10.43 10.51 -19.75
CA ASN A 300 -9.30 10.08 -18.93
C ASN A 300 -9.63 9.81 -17.45
N TYR A 301 -10.87 10.09 -17.00
CA TYR A 301 -11.37 9.75 -15.66
C TYR A 301 -12.72 9.03 -15.72
N ALA A 302 -13.06 8.39 -16.84
CA ALA A 302 -14.38 7.80 -17.09
C ALA A 302 -14.61 6.44 -16.41
N TRP A 303 -14.10 6.26 -15.18
CA TRP A 303 -14.31 5.06 -14.36
C TRP A 303 -15.80 4.73 -14.18
N ASN A 304 -16.11 3.43 -14.15
CA ASN A 304 -17.45 2.98 -13.81
C ASN A 304 -17.68 3.05 -12.29
N THR A 305 -18.66 3.86 -11.89
CA THR A 305 -19.00 4.12 -10.49
C THR A 305 -20.18 3.31 -9.98
N GLN A 306 -20.80 2.49 -10.83
CA GLN A 306 -22.02 1.74 -10.47
C GLN A 306 -21.69 0.58 -9.53
N GLY A 307 -22.57 0.39 -8.54
CA GLY A 307 -22.52 -0.74 -7.60
C GLY A 307 -21.50 -0.62 -6.46
N PHE A 308 -20.84 0.53 -6.29
CA PHE A 308 -20.08 0.82 -5.07
C PHE A 308 -20.97 1.42 -4.00
N ALA A 309 -20.82 1.00 -2.74
CA ALA A 309 -21.49 1.64 -1.60
C ALA A 309 -21.05 3.10 -1.43
N THR A 310 -19.82 3.44 -1.79
CA THR A 310 -19.32 4.81 -1.68
C THR A 310 -18.34 5.13 -2.79
N VAL A 311 -18.54 6.28 -3.43
CA VAL A 311 -17.64 6.84 -4.42
C VAL A 311 -17.13 8.18 -3.90
N LYS A 312 -15.81 8.31 -3.71
CA LYS A 312 -15.16 9.55 -3.27
C LYS A 312 -14.35 10.15 -4.41
N SER A 313 -14.46 11.46 -4.60
CA SER A 313 -13.77 12.19 -5.67
C SER A 313 -12.84 13.27 -5.14
N ALA A 314 -11.55 13.23 -5.49
CA ALA A 314 -10.55 14.24 -5.14
C ALA A 314 -10.57 15.41 -6.15
N THR A 315 -11.76 15.95 -6.39
CA THR A 315 -12.02 16.92 -7.47
C THR A 315 -11.16 18.17 -7.30
N TRP A 316 -11.01 18.66 -6.07
CA TRP A 316 -10.21 19.84 -5.79
C TRP A 316 -8.72 19.64 -6.13
N GLN A 317 -8.13 18.53 -5.67
CA GLN A 317 -6.76 18.15 -6.01
C GLN A 317 -6.58 17.99 -7.52
N THR A 318 -7.59 17.45 -8.20
CA THR A 318 -7.58 17.28 -9.66
C THR A 318 -7.63 18.61 -10.41
N LEU A 319 -8.43 19.57 -9.93
CA LEU A 319 -8.49 20.93 -10.50
C LEU A 319 -7.15 21.66 -10.30
N GLN A 320 -6.57 21.60 -9.10
CA GLN A 320 -5.25 22.15 -8.82
C GLN A 320 -4.18 21.53 -9.72
N ARG A 321 -4.18 20.20 -9.88
CA ARG A 321 -3.31 19.49 -10.83
C ARG A 321 -3.48 20.01 -12.25
N SER A 322 -4.72 20.18 -12.71
CA SER A 322 -5.00 20.67 -14.06
C SER A 322 -4.49 22.09 -14.28
N LEU A 323 -4.72 23.01 -13.34
CA LEU A 323 -4.25 24.39 -13.42
C LEU A 323 -2.73 24.48 -13.39
N ALA A 324 -2.08 23.75 -12.48
CA ALA A 324 -0.63 23.71 -12.37
C ALA A 324 0.03 23.16 -13.65
N SER A 325 -0.63 22.21 -14.32
CA SER A 325 -0.07 21.56 -15.52
C SER A 325 -0.09 22.44 -16.77
N ARG A 326 -0.88 23.52 -16.81
CA ARG A 326 -1.00 24.41 -17.99
C ARG A 326 0.26 25.21 -18.27
N HIS A 327 1.06 25.48 -17.25
CA HIS A 327 2.29 26.28 -17.35
C HIS A 327 3.57 25.43 -17.33
N LEU A 328 3.44 24.10 -17.36
CA LEU A 328 4.60 23.21 -17.37
C LEU A 328 5.18 23.10 -18.79
N PRO A 329 6.52 22.99 -18.91
CA PRO A 329 7.13 22.65 -20.18
C PRO A 329 6.61 21.31 -20.70
N VAL A 330 6.73 21.08 -22.00
CA VAL A 330 6.29 19.85 -22.67
C VAL A 330 7.00 18.63 -22.09
N GLN A 331 8.28 18.78 -21.75
CA GLN A 331 9.14 17.75 -21.17
C GLN A 331 10.13 18.36 -20.16
N GLY A 332 10.76 17.51 -19.36
CA GLY A 332 11.91 17.83 -18.53
C GLY A 332 11.66 17.60 -17.04
N LYS A 333 12.72 17.79 -16.26
CA LYS A 333 12.74 17.59 -14.79
C LYS A 333 11.60 18.29 -14.07
N SER A 334 11.37 19.59 -14.33
CA SER A 334 10.33 20.37 -13.64
C SER A 334 8.92 19.82 -13.85
N ARG A 335 8.63 19.30 -15.06
CA ARG A 335 7.36 18.63 -15.35
C ARG A 335 7.23 17.35 -14.54
N GLN A 336 8.24 16.50 -14.53
CA GLN A 336 8.21 15.21 -13.81
C GLN A 336 8.07 15.40 -12.30
N GLU A 337 8.81 16.35 -11.73
CA GLU A 337 8.68 16.70 -10.31
C GLU A 337 7.27 17.19 -9.96
N GLN A 338 6.66 18.02 -10.82
CA GLN A 338 5.30 18.48 -10.59
C GLN A 338 4.27 17.33 -10.69
N LEU A 339 4.46 16.38 -11.60
CA LEU A 339 3.61 15.20 -11.70
C LEU A 339 3.71 14.31 -10.45
N LEU A 340 4.91 14.13 -9.90
CA LEU A 340 5.12 13.41 -8.64
C LEU A 340 4.44 14.13 -7.47
N ARG A 341 4.61 15.45 -7.34
CA ARG A 341 3.93 16.24 -6.30
C ARG A 341 2.40 16.15 -6.38
N ASN A 342 1.85 16.20 -7.60
CA ASN A 342 0.42 16.06 -7.80
C ASN A 342 -0.08 14.65 -7.42
N THR A 343 0.71 13.62 -7.73
CA THR A 343 0.41 12.23 -7.34
C THR A 343 0.44 12.05 -5.83
N GLN A 344 1.44 12.63 -5.16
CA GLN A 344 1.53 12.62 -3.70
C GLN A 344 0.31 13.26 -3.05
N ARG A 345 -0.12 14.45 -3.48
CA ARG A 345 -1.32 15.13 -2.95
C ARG A 345 -2.59 14.31 -3.13
N LEU A 346 -2.71 13.61 -4.26
CA LEU A 346 -3.83 12.71 -4.50
C LEU A 346 -3.82 11.52 -3.52
N ALA A 347 -2.64 10.90 -3.34
CA ALA A 347 -2.47 9.81 -2.38
C ALA A 347 -2.78 10.26 -0.95
N GLU A 348 -2.31 11.43 -0.51
CA GLU A 348 -2.61 12.01 0.80
C GLU A 348 -4.12 12.19 1.02
N GLN A 349 -4.85 12.65 -0.01
CA GLN A 349 -6.30 12.77 0.07
C GLN A 349 -6.99 11.40 0.21
N TYR A 350 -6.49 10.36 -0.45
CA TYR A 350 -7.00 9.00 -0.30
C TYR A 350 -6.70 8.42 1.09
N VAL A 351 -5.52 8.70 1.64
CA VAL A 351 -5.18 8.35 3.04
C VAL A 351 -6.15 9.00 4.02
N ALA A 352 -6.48 10.28 3.83
CA ALA A 352 -7.42 10.99 4.69
C ALA A 352 -8.84 10.38 4.69
N TRP A 353 -9.21 9.63 3.66
CA TRP A 353 -10.48 8.92 3.57
C TRP A 353 -10.42 7.45 3.99
N ALA A 354 -9.23 6.90 4.20
CA ALA A 354 -9.04 5.48 4.45
C ALA A 354 -9.53 5.09 5.86
N GLU A 355 -10.76 4.60 5.96
CA GLU A 355 -11.34 4.09 7.20
C GLU A 355 -10.69 2.75 7.64
N TYR A 356 -10.75 2.45 8.93
CA TYR A 356 -10.12 1.26 9.51
C TYR A 356 -10.78 -0.07 9.10
N ASP A 357 -12.03 -0.03 8.65
CA ASP A 357 -12.78 -1.19 8.14
C ASP A 357 -12.46 -1.52 6.67
N ILE A 358 -11.64 -0.70 6.02
CA ILE A 358 -10.95 -1.06 4.77
C ILE A 358 -9.77 -1.97 5.13
N THR A 359 -9.88 -3.25 4.81
CA THR A 359 -8.87 -4.28 5.13
C THR A 359 -8.12 -4.76 3.90
N HIS A 360 -8.69 -4.52 2.71
CA HIS A 360 -8.06 -4.78 1.43
C HIS A 360 -8.03 -3.49 0.58
N VAL A 361 -6.95 -3.27 -0.16
CA VAL A 361 -6.77 -2.10 -1.03
C VAL A 361 -6.32 -2.55 -2.40
N VAL A 362 -6.98 -2.07 -3.45
CA VAL A 362 -6.50 -2.22 -4.83
C VAL A 362 -6.06 -0.83 -5.31
N VAL A 363 -4.78 -0.66 -5.65
CA VAL A 363 -4.19 0.67 -5.88
C VAL A 363 -3.45 0.74 -7.21
N MET A 364 -3.57 1.87 -7.92
CA MET A 364 -2.71 2.16 -9.07
C MET A 364 -1.25 2.44 -8.67
N GLN A 365 -0.33 1.82 -9.41
CA GLN A 365 1.10 1.76 -9.08
C GLN A 365 1.76 3.10 -8.71
N HIS A 366 1.44 4.21 -9.39
CA HIS A 366 2.09 5.50 -9.13
C HIS A 366 1.70 6.13 -7.78
N LEU A 367 0.57 5.74 -7.20
CA LEU A 367 0.15 6.17 -5.85
C LEU A 367 0.87 5.36 -4.75
N LEU A 368 1.33 4.16 -5.09
CA LEU A 368 1.82 3.16 -4.15
C LEU A 368 2.95 3.65 -3.23
N PRO A 369 4.01 4.32 -3.71
CA PRO A 369 5.12 4.73 -2.85
C PRO A 369 4.68 5.71 -1.77
N PHE A 370 3.77 6.63 -2.11
CA PHE A 370 3.25 7.64 -1.19
C PHE A 370 2.31 7.01 -0.16
N LEU A 371 1.44 6.07 -0.57
CA LEU A 371 0.62 5.32 0.38
C LEU A 371 1.50 4.49 1.33
N TRP A 372 2.51 3.79 0.79
CA TRP A 372 3.44 3.00 1.59
C TRP A 372 4.15 3.85 2.64
N GLN A 373 4.64 5.03 2.26
CA GLN A 373 5.32 5.96 3.16
C GLN A 373 4.46 6.40 4.35
N THR A 374 3.15 6.61 4.15
CA THR A 374 2.24 7.00 5.23
C THR A 374 1.94 5.89 6.24
N GLY A 375 2.32 4.64 5.92
CA GLY A 375 1.98 3.47 6.73
C GLY A 375 0.50 3.05 6.64
N VAL A 376 -0.30 3.68 5.77
CA VAL A 376 -1.72 3.35 5.61
C VAL A 376 -1.90 1.88 5.19
N LEU A 377 -0.99 1.31 4.41
CA LEU A 377 -1.08 -0.08 3.96
C LEU A 377 -0.68 -1.11 5.03
N ALA A 378 -0.03 -0.69 6.11
CA ALA A 378 0.49 -1.58 7.14
C ALA A 378 -0.67 -2.32 7.86
N GLY A 379 -0.66 -3.65 7.91
CA GLY A 379 -1.78 -4.45 8.43
C GLY A 379 -3.00 -4.57 7.51
N ARG A 380 -2.90 -4.11 6.25
CA ARG A 380 -3.88 -4.34 5.18
C ARG A 380 -3.26 -5.25 4.12
N THR A 381 -4.07 -6.06 3.45
CA THR A 381 -3.64 -6.68 2.19
C THR A 381 -3.85 -5.70 1.06
N PHE A 382 -3.04 -5.78 0.00
CA PHE A 382 -3.25 -4.93 -1.15
C PHE A 382 -2.72 -5.54 -2.45
N ASP A 383 -3.40 -5.20 -3.53
CA ASP A 383 -3.01 -5.54 -4.89
C ASP A 383 -2.71 -4.26 -5.68
N VAL A 384 -1.85 -4.38 -6.68
CA VAL A 384 -1.35 -3.23 -7.44
C VAL A 384 -1.76 -3.34 -8.90
N LEU A 385 -2.48 -2.33 -9.39
CA LEU A 385 -2.73 -2.13 -10.82
C LEU A 385 -1.46 -1.54 -11.45
N MET A 386 -0.68 -2.40 -12.08
CA MET A 386 0.64 -2.07 -12.63
C MET A 386 0.51 -1.39 -13.99
N THR A 387 0.87 -0.10 -14.03
CA THR A 387 0.78 0.77 -15.21
C THR A 387 2.11 0.93 -15.93
N ARG A 388 3.22 0.52 -15.31
CA ARG A 388 4.58 0.62 -15.86
C ARG A 388 5.55 -0.36 -15.19
N LEU A 389 6.75 -0.49 -15.78
CA LEU A 389 7.88 -1.12 -15.07
C LEU A 389 8.20 -0.34 -13.78
N SER A 390 8.88 -1.00 -12.83
CA SER A 390 9.32 -0.32 -11.61
C SER A 390 10.26 0.85 -11.92
N LEU A 391 10.28 1.88 -11.07
CA LEU A 391 11.11 3.07 -11.24
C LEU A 391 12.59 2.70 -11.37
N SER A 392 13.06 1.74 -10.57
CA SER A 392 14.45 1.28 -10.63
C SER A 392 14.77 0.59 -11.96
N THR A 393 13.87 -0.26 -12.46
CA THR A 393 14.02 -0.87 -13.79
C THR A 393 14.02 0.19 -14.90
N LEU A 394 13.12 1.18 -14.81
CA LEU A 394 13.03 2.26 -15.79
C LEU A 394 14.28 3.13 -15.84
N GLN A 395 14.79 3.52 -14.67
CA GLN A 395 16.01 4.32 -14.60
C GLN A 395 17.20 3.56 -15.17
N LYS A 396 17.38 2.29 -14.81
CA LYS A 396 18.43 1.45 -15.39
C LYS A 396 18.34 1.39 -16.92
N ARG A 397 17.13 1.22 -17.48
CA ARG A 397 16.93 1.20 -18.93
C ARG A 397 17.26 2.55 -19.57
N LEU A 398 16.82 3.65 -18.96
CA LEU A 398 17.15 5.00 -19.42
C LEU A 398 18.64 5.32 -19.33
N ASP A 399 19.35 4.82 -18.31
CA ASP A 399 20.80 5.01 -18.13
C ASP A 399 21.59 4.29 -19.23
N VAL A 400 21.22 3.05 -19.55
CA VAL A 400 21.81 2.30 -20.67
C VAL A 400 21.58 3.03 -21.99
N LEU A 401 20.38 3.57 -22.22
CA LEU A 401 20.10 4.35 -23.43
C LEU A 401 20.86 5.66 -23.48
N ALA A 402 20.96 6.38 -22.36
CA ALA A 402 21.72 7.62 -22.28
C ALA A 402 23.22 7.39 -22.54
N GLN A 403 23.77 6.24 -22.13
CA GLN A 403 25.13 5.84 -22.47
C GLN A 403 25.30 5.55 -23.97
N ARG A 404 24.30 4.92 -24.60
CA ARG A 404 24.30 4.61 -26.04
C ARG A 404 24.11 5.87 -26.90
N TYR A 405 23.28 6.80 -26.44
CA TYR A 405 22.92 8.04 -27.13
C TYR A 405 23.17 9.26 -26.23
N PRO A 406 24.44 9.58 -25.93
CA PRO A 406 24.81 10.67 -25.01
C PRO A 406 24.37 12.07 -25.49
N GLN A 407 24.12 12.23 -26.79
CA GLN A 407 23.60 13.45 -27.40
C GLN A 407 22.11 13.70 -27.14
N SER A 408 21.36 12.71 -26.65
CA SER A 408 19.92 12.83 -26.49
C SER A 408 19.58 13.77 -25.33
N PRO A 409 18.80 14.86 -25.56
CA PRO A 409 18.37 15.74 -24.48
C PRO A 409 17.26 15.13 -23.62
N THR A 410 16.73 13.95 -23.99
CA THR A 410 15.51 13.39 -23.40
C THR A 410 15.72 12.13 -22.56
N LEU A 411 16.87 11.46 -22.69
CA LEU A 411 17.15 10.19 -22.01
C LEU A 411 17.67 10.37 -20.59
N ALA A 412 18.36 11.49 -20.32
CA ALA A 412 18.90 11.84 -19.01
C ALA A 412 18.14 13.00 -18.33
N ASP A 413 16.99 13.41 -18.88
CA ASP A 413 16.26 14.61 -18.46
C ASP A 413 15.70 14.54 -17.03
N PHE A 414 15.46 13.34 -16.51
CA PHE A 414 14.92 13.11 -15.18
C PHE A 414 15.30 11.75 -14.61
N ARG A 415 15.63 11.73 -13.31
CA ARG A 415 15.71 10.55 -12.46
C ARG A 415 14.95 10.85 -11.17
N ALA A 416 14.12 9.92 -10.74
CA ALA A 416 13.44 10.00 -9.46
C ALA A 416 14.44 9.80 -8.31
N ASP A 417 14.11 10.38 -7.17
CA ASP A 417 14.90 10.27 -5.95
C ASP A 417 15.00 8.81 -5.47
N GLN A 418 16.16 8.44 -4.94
CA GLN A 418 16.47 7.09 -4.45
C GLN A 418 15.46 6.63 -3.39
N ARG A 419 15.00 7.55 -2.54
CA ARG A 419 13.99 7.24 -1.54
C ARG A 419 12.68 6.75 -2.16
N LEU A 420 12.26 7.35 -3.28
CA LEU A 420 11.03 6.97 -3.97
C LEU A 420 11.16 5.58 -4.60
N LEU A 421 12.34 5.26 -5.15
CA LEU A 421 12.65 3.94 -5.70
C LEU A 421 12.56 2.86 -4.62
N GLU A 422 13.14 3.10 -3.46
CA GLU A 422 13.09 2.18 -2.32
C GLU A 422 11.66 1.96 -1.82
N LEU A 423 10.89 3.05 -1.67
CA LEU A 423 9.49 2.99 -1.26
C LEU A 423 8.66 2.15 -2.23
N GLU A 424 8.80 2.39 -3.54
CA GLU A 424 8.10 1.59 -4.55
C GLU A 424 8.50 0.11 -4.49
N HIS A 425 9.80 -0.16 -4.45
CA HIS A 425 10.32 -1.53 -4.45
C HIS A 425 9.86 -2.32 -3.23
N GLN A 426 9.89 -1.72 -2.04
CA GLN A 426 9.38 -2.33 -0.81
C GLN A 426 7.88 -2.61 -0.91
N ALA A 427 7.11 -1.65 -1.41
CA ALA A 427 5.67 -1.79 -1.53
C ALA A 427 5.27 -2.88 -2.56
N LEU A 428 5.93 -2.93 -3.72
CA LEU A 428 5.69 -3.98 -4.71
C LEU A 428 6.04 -5.38 -4.18
N ARG A 429 7.11 -5.49 -3.38
CA ARG A 429 7.46 -6.75 -2.70
C ARG A 429 6.41 -7.16 -1.67
N ALA A 430 5.79 -6.21 -0.97
CA ALA A 430 4.77 -6.47 0.03
C ALA A 430 3.37 -6.71 -0.57
N ALA A 431 3.12 -6.30 -1.82
CA ALA A 431 1.86 -6.53 -2.50
C ALA A 431 1.53 -8.03 -2.59
N ARG A 432 0.24 -8.35 -2.48
CA ARG A 432 -0.28 -9.72 -2.63
C ARG A 432 -0.30 -10.12 -4.11
N GLN A 433 -0.90 -9.30 -4.96
CA GLN A 433 -0.94 -9.49 -6.40
C GLN A 433 -0.57 -8.23 -7.18
N LEU A 434 -0.07 -8.43 -8.39
CA LEU A 434 0.24 -7.39 -9.37
C LEU A 434 -0.62 -7.65 -10.61
N ILE A 435 -1.39 -6.65 -11.06
CA ILE A 435 -2.38 -6.81 -12.14
C ILE A 435 -1.97 -5.95 -13.32
N THR A 436 -1.86 -6.54 -14.51
CA THR A 436 -1.49 -5.79 -15.73
C THR A 436 -1.91 -6.49 -17.02
N PRO A 437 -2.28 -5.73 -18.06
CA PRO A 437 -2.36 -6.29 -19.42
C PRO A 437 -1.00 -6.37 -20.13
N HIS A 438 0.02 -5.67 -19.63
CA HIS A 438 1.30 -5.50 -20.33
C HIS A 438 2.22 -6.73 -20.23
N SER A 439 2.59 -7.33 -21.36
CA SER A 439 3.36 -8.59 -21.39
C SER A 439 4.71 -8.50 -20.69
N GLU A 440 5.49 -7.46 -20.96
CA GLU A 440 6.81 -7.29 -20.34
C GLU A 440 6.73 -7.11 -18.82
N ILE A 441 5.78 -6.31 -18.32
CA ILE A 441 5.56 -6.15 -16.87
C ILE A 441 5.20 -7.50 -16.24
N ALA A 442 4.32 -8.28 -16.90
CA ALA A 442 3.90 -9.58 -16.41
C ALA A 442 5.05 -10.58 -16.29
N GLN A 443 6.01 -10.56 -17.22
CA GLN A 443 7.18 -11.44 -17.19
C GLN A 443 8.14 -11.15 -16.03
N GLN A 444 8.15 -9.93 -15.47
CA GLN A 444 9.04 -9.58 -14.36
C GLN A 444 8.61 -10.12 -12.99
N TYR A 445 7.35 -10.54 -12.86
CA TYR A 445 6.75 -10.91 -11.57
C TYR A 445 5.92 -12.20 -11.67
N PRO A 446 6.50 -13.33 -12.11
CA PRO A 446 5.74 -14.55 -12.42
C PRO A 446 4.91 -15.07 -11.24
N ASP A 447 5.39 -14.90 -10.01
CA ASP A 447 4.76 -15.49 -8.81
C ASP A 447 3.55 -14.70 -8.28
N LYS A 448 3.33 -13.47 -8.75
CA LYS A 448 2.29 -12.55 -8.21
C LYS A 448 1.36 -11.99 -9.26
N ILE A 449 1.54 -12.35 -10.52
CA ILE A 449 0.89 -11.67 -11.63
C ILE A 449 -0.53 -12.16 -11.89
N VAL A 450 -1.45 -11.22 -12.07
CA VAL A 450 -2.76 -11.43 -12.69
C VAL A 450 -2.70 -10.78 -14.06
N ARG A 451 -2.61 -11.62 -15.10
CA ARG A 451 -2.52 -11.16 -16.49
C ARG A 451 -3.90 -10.82 -17.03
N LEU A 452 -4.05 -9.58 -17.48
CA LEU A 452 -5.25 -9.10 -18.18
C LEU A 452 -5.05 -9.15 -19.70
N ASN A 453 -6.15 -9.14 -20.45
CA ASN A 453 -6.14 -8.88 -21.88
C ASN A 453 -6.21 -7.39 -22.14
N TRP A 454 -5.52 -6.92 -23.18
CA TRP A 454 -5.69 -5.55 -23.67
C TRP A 454 -7.11 -5.34 -24.21
N SER A 455 -7.72 -4.20 -23.88
CA SER A 455 -9.02 -3.82 -24.40
C SER A 455 -8.84 -3.06 -25.72
N LEU A 456 -9.35 -3.64 -26.81
CA LEU A 456 -9.40 -2.97 -28.10
C LEU A 456 -10.56 -1.96 -28.11
N PRO A 457 -10.34 -0.70 -28.54
CA PRO A 457 -11.41 0.29 -28.64
C PRO A 457 -12.38 -0.10 -29.77
N GLN A 458 -13.66 0.27 -29.63
CA GLN A 458 -14.61 0.17 -30.73
C GLN A 458 -14.28 1.20 -31.81
N THR A 459 -14.20 0.75 -33.07
CA THR A 459 -13.81 1.58 -34.23
C THR A 459 -14.94 1.58 -35.25
N GLN A 460 -15.15 2.73 -35.91
CA GLN A 460 -16.12 2.86 -37.00
C GLN A 460 -15.45 2.47 -38.32
N GLY A 461 -15.53 1.17 -38.65
CA GLY A 461 -15.09 0.61 -39.93
C GLY A 461 -13.58 0.34 -40.04
N LEU A 462 -13.24 -0.63 -40.90
CA LEU A 462 -11.87 -0.91 -41.32
C LEU A 462 -11.34 0.24 -42.17
N VAL A 463 -10.13 0.71 -41.89
CA VAL A 463 -9.47 1.72 -42.73
C VAL A 463 -8.88 1.01 -43.95
N ILE A 464 -9.16 1.52 -45.14
CA ILE A 464 -8.51 1.04 -46.37
C ILE A 464 -7.00 1.31 -46.24
N SER A 465 -6.20 0.24 -46.28
CA SER A 465 -4.74 0.29 -46.16
C SER A 465 -4.14 1.29 -47.14
N GLY A 466 -3.35 2.25 -46.64
CA GLY A 466 -2.56 3.13 -47.48
C GLY A 466 -1.06 2.78 -47.48
N ASN A 467 -0.22 3.72 -47.91
CA ASN A 467 1.23 3.53 -48.05
C ASN A 467 2.06 4.26 -46.97
N ILE A 468 1.41 4.94 -46.02
CA ILE A 468 2.11 5.71 -44.99
C ILE A 468 2.62 4.78 -43.88
N ILE A 469 3.91 4.92 -43.55
CA ILE A 469 4.50 4.39 -42.33
C ILE A 469 4.30 5.45 -41.23
N LEU A 470 3.57 5.11 -40.17
CA LEU A 470 3.28 6.03 -39.07
C LEU A 470 4.11 5.66 -37.83
N PHE A 471 4.86 6.64 -37.31
CA PHE A 471 5.45 6.62 -35.97
C PHE A 471 4.53 7.37 -35.00
N PRO A 472 3.76 6.67 -34.14
CA PRO A 472 2.66 7.24 -33.38
C PRO A 472 3.13 7.85 -32.04
N ALA A 473 4.27 8.54 -32.00
CA ALA A 473 4.83 9.09 -30.78
C ALA A 473 5.67 10.36 -31.05
N PRO A 474 5.82 11.26 -30.05
CA PRO A 474 6.81 12.32 -30.13
C PRO A 474 8.20 11.76 -30.41
N THR A 475 9.02 12.47 -31.17
CA THR A 475 10.41 12.10 -31.46
C THR A 475 11.21 12.11 -30.16
N LEU A 476 11.37 10.93 -29.57
CA LEU A 476 11.98 10.69 -28.26
C LEU A 476 12.87 9.45 -28.33
N GLY A 477 14.05 9.50 -27.72
CA GLY A 477 14.98 8.38 -27.69
C GLY A 477 14.36 7.13 -27.07
N ARG A 478 13.65 7.29 -25.94
CA ARG A 478 12.93 6.18 -25.28
C ARG A 478 11.79 5.56 -26.11
N LYS A 479 11.33 6.23 -27.17
CA LYS A 479 10.31 5.72 -28.11
C LYS A 479 10.92 5.02 -29.33
N GLY A 480 12.25 4.87 -29.36
CA GLY A 480 12.96 4.16 -30.43
C GLY A 480 13.21 5.03 -31.66
N ALA A 481 13.20 6.36 -31.51
CA ALA A 481 13.37 7.28 -32.63
C ALA A 481 14.72 7.11 -33.33
N TYR A 482 15.79 6.78 -32.59
CA TYR A 482 17.13 6.55 -33.15
C TYR A 482 17.16 5.30 -34.02
N GLU A 483 16.65 4.17 -33.50
CA GLU A 483 16.56 2.91 -34.23
C GLU A 483 15.72 3.04 -35.49
N LEU A 484 14.56 3.71 -35.38
CA LEU A 484 13.71 3.95 -36.55
C LEU A 484 14.42 4.81 -37.59
N ARG A 485 15.06 5.91 -37.19
CA ARG A 485 15.82 6.79 -38.09
C ARG A 485 16.90 6.02 -38.83
N ASP A 486 17.66 5.19 -38.13
CA ASP A 486 18.77 4.44 -38.73
C ASP A 486 18.24 3.43 -39.76
N VAL A 487 17.14 2.71 -39.46
CA VAL A 487 16.49 1.80 -40.42
C VAL A 487 15.92 2.53 -41.64
N LEU A 488 15.24 3.66 -41.44
CA LEU A 488 14.66 4.44 -42.55
C LEU A 488 15.73 4.96 -43.51
N LYS A 489 16.91 5.34 -42.99
CA LYS A 489 18.05 5.74 -43.83
C LYS A 489 18.56 4.58 -44.68
N THR A 490 18.71 3.40 -44.08
CA THR A 490 19.18 2.21 -44.79
C THR A 490 18.19 1.74 -45.86
N LEU A 491 16.88 1.81 -45.60
CA LEU A 491 15.85 1.35 -46.52
C LEU A 491 15.33 2.43 -47.47
N ASN A 492 15.80 3.68 -47.34
CA ASN A 492 15.31 4.85 -48.09
C ASN A 492 13.77 5.01 -48.04
N LEU A 493 13.19 4.87 -46.86
CA LEU A 493 11.74 4.93 -46.63
C LEU A 493 11.33 6.28 -46.01
N SER A 494 10.14 6.76 -46.38
CA SER A 494 9.51 7.94 -45.77
C SER A 494 8.66 7.57 -44.55
N VAL A 495 8.60 8.45 -43.55
CA VAL A 495 7.79 8.24 -42.33
C VAL A 495 6.93 9.46 -42.00
N SER A 496 5.74 9.22 -41.46
CA SER A 496 4.91 10.24 -40.83
C SER A 496 5.00 10.15 -39.31
N ILE A 497 5.13 11.28 -38.63
CA ILE A 497 5.32 11.36 -37.17
C ILE A 497 4.12 12.04 -36.51
N LEU A 498 3.70 11.52 -35.36
CA LEU A 498 2.68 12.11 -34.50
C LEU A 498 3.29 12.62 -33.19
N GLY A 499 3.33 13.93 -33.01
CA GLY A 499 3.80 14.56 -31.77
C GLY A 499 4.88 15.62 -32.00
N ALA A 500 5.47 16.09 -30.91
CA ALA A 500 6.57 17.06 -30.96
C ALA A 500 7.90 16.38 -31.30
N GLU A 501 8.81 17.14 -31.92
CA GLU A 501 10.18 16.72 -32.17
C GLU A 501 11.07 17.16 -31.00
N LEU A 502 11.57 16.21 -30.20
CA LEU A 502 12.20 16.51 -28.91
C LEU A 502 13.68 16.06 -28.85
N GLU A 503 14.22 15.48 -29.93
CA GLU A 503 15.64 15.08 -30.05
C GLU A 503 16.52 16.11 -30.79
N GLY A 504 15.99 17.32 -31.04
CA GLY A 504 16.70 18.41 -31.73
C GLY A 504 16.27 18.62 -33.18
N ASP A 505 16.48 19.84 -33.69
CA ASP A 505 15.92 20.31 -34.97
C ASP A 505 16.48 19.57 -36.20
N CYS A 506 17.71 19.07 -36.11
CA CYS A 506 18.36 18.31 -37.19
C CYS A 506 18.22 16.79 -37.03
N PHE A 507 17.38 16.30 -36.11
CA PHE A 507 17.33 14.86 -35.80
C PHE A 507 16.98 13.99 -37.02
N TRP A 508 16.05 14.47 -37.85
CA TRP A 508 15.55 13.80 -39.06
C TRP A 508 16.26 14.25 -40.35
N GLU A 509 17.38 14.97 -40.25
CA GLU A 509 18.10 15.48 -41.42
C GLU A 509 18.52 14.35 -42.37
N GLY A 510 18.23 14.56 -43.67
CA GLY A 510 18.47 13.60 -44.74
C GLY A 510 17.39 12.53 -44.92
N LEU A 511 16.25 12.63 -44.23
CA LEU A 511 15.10 11.72 -44.40
C LEU A 511 13.84 12.46 -44.86
N SER A 512 12.98 11.74 -45.59
CA SER A 512 11.64 12.24 -45.93
C SER A 512 10.69 12.01 -44.75
N VAL A 513 10.54 13.03 -43.91
CA VAL A 513 9.70 13.01 -42.71
C VAL A 513 8.59 14.04 -42.82
N GLN A 514 7.36 13.63 -42.52
CA GLN A 514 6.20 14.52 -42.52
C GLN A 514 5.49 14.47 -41.16
N LYS A 515 4.95 15.60 -40.72
CA LYS A 515 4.02 15.61 -39.57
C LYS A 515 2.68 15.05 -40.02
N PHE A 516 2.16 14.08 -39.29
CA PHE A 516 0.86 13.49 -39.61
C PHE A 516 -0.24 14.55 -39.43
N GLN A 517 -1.01 14.82 -40.50
CA GLN A 517 -2.11 15.78 -40.52
C GLN A 517 -3.42 15.09 -40.93
N GLY A 518 -4.55 15.56 -40.40
CA GLY A 518 -5.87 15.06 -40.77
C GLY A 518 -6.42 13.98 -39.82
N ASN A 519 -7.28 13.10 -40.35
CA ASN A 519 -7.92 12.06 -39.55
C ASN A 519 -6.91 10.95 -39.19
N LEU A 520 -6.83 10.60 -37.91
CA LEU A 520 -5.90 9.62 -37.39
C LEU A 520 -6.05 8.29 -38.15
N PHE A 521 -4.92 7.77 -38.63
CA PHE A 521 -4.80 6.51 -39.40
C PHE A 521 -5.29 6.53 -40.85
N GLN A 522 -5.80 7.65 -41.37
CA GLN A 522 -6.14 7.75 -42.79
C GLN A 522 -4.91 7.52 -43.68
N LYS A 523 -5.02 6.60 -44.66
CA LYS A 523 -3.93 6.17 -45.57
C LYS A 523 -2.70 5.57 -44.87
N VAL A 524 -2.81 5.23 -43.59
CA VAL A 524 -1.74 4.52 -42.89
C VAL A 524 -1.73 3.08 -43.36
N GLY A 525 -0.57 2.66 -43.85
CA GLY A 525 -0.32 1.26 -44.15
C GLY A 525 0.14 0.53 -42.90
N VAL A 526 1.13 1.06 -42.19
CA VAL A 526 1.71 0.37 -41.03
C VAL A 526 2.00 1.35 -39.93
N VAL A 527 1.76 0.92 -38.69
CA VAL A 527 2.16 1.66 -37.50
C VAL A 527 3.38 1.01 -36.88
N VAL A 528 4.43 1.79 -36.63
CA VAL A 528 5.72 1.28 -36.19
C VAL A 528 6.15 2.00 -34.93
N LEU A 529 6.40 1.26 -33.85
CA LEU A 529 6.87 1.79 -32.57
C LEU A 529 7.93 0.86 -31.94
N PRO A 530 9.21 1.04 -32.28
CA PRO A 530 10.31 0.25 -31.72
C PRO A 530 10.74 0.79 -30.35
N ALA A 531 9.78 1.08 -29.46
CA ALA A 531 10.04 1.78 -28.22
C ALA A 531 10.96 0.99 -27.27
N HIS A 532 11.71 1.70 -26.44
CA HIS A 532 12.33 1.10 -25.26
C HIS A 532 11.42 1.16 -24.04
N ILE A 533 10.52 2.14 -24.02
CA ILE A 533 9.58 2.41 -22.93
C ILE A 533 8.22 2.83 -23.52
N GLU A 534 7.26 1.92 -23.52
CA GLU A 534 5.86 2.19 -23.85
C GLU A 534 4.93 1.32 -23.00
N HIS A 535 4.29 1.90 -21.99
CA HIS A 535 3.41 1.13 -21.11
C HIS A 535 1.93 1.32 -21.39
N HIS A 536 1.58 2.29 -22.21
CA HIS A 536 0.20 2.65 -22.50
C HIS A 536 -0.01 2.78 -24.02
N PRO A 537 0.10 1.67 -24.78
CA PRO A 537 0.12 1.66 -26.24
C PRO A 537 -1.27 1.90 -26.88
N ARG A 538 -2.03 2.91 -26.43
CA ARG A 538 -3.43 3.16 -26.87
C ARG A 538 -3.56 3.44 -28.36
N LEU A 539 -2.57 4.12 -28.94
CA LEU A 539 -2.55 4.35 -30.39
C LEU A 539 -2.31 3.05 -31.17
N LEU A 540 -1.45 2.17 -30.68
CA LEU A 540 -1.24 0.85 -31.30
C LEU A 540 -2.51 -0.01 -31.19
N LEU A 541 -3.15 -0.05 -30.02
CA LEU A 541 -4.41 -0.77 -29.83
C LEU A 541 -5.53 -0.25 -30.73
N ARG A 542 -5.57 1.06 -30.99
CA ARG A 542 -6.52 1.65 -31.93
C ARG A 542 -6.21 1.29 -33.38
N ALA A 543 -4.93 1.20 -33.76
CA ALA A 543 -4.51 0.74 -35.08
C ALA A 543 -4.91 -0.73 -35.31
N ILE A 544 -4.64 -1.60 -34.32
CA ILE A 544 -5.04 -3.03 -34.32
C ILE A 544 -6.56 -3.15 -34.45
N ALA A 545 -7.32 -2.37 -33.67
CA ALA A 545 -8.78 -2.37 -33.77
C ALA A 545 -9.33 -1.88 -35.12
N GLN A 546 -8.51 -1.27 -35.97
CA GLN A 546 -8.85 -0.86 -37.34
C GLN A 546 -8.29 -1.80 -38.41
N GLY A 547 -7.65 -2.92 -38.01
CA GLY A 547 -7.01 -3.87 -38.92
C GLY A 547 -5.70 -3.36 -39.54
N ILE A 548 -5.06 -2.35 -38.93
CA ILE A 548 -3.80 -1.80 -39.43
C ILE A 548 -2.64 -2.57 -38.80
N PRO A 549 -1.74 -3.19 -39.61
CA PRO A 549 -0.59 -3.90 -39.09
C PRO A 549 0.29 -3.03 -38.19
N VAL A 550 0.74 -3.61 -37.09
CA VAL A 550 1.61 -2.95 -36.11
C VAL A 550 2.94 -3.69 -36.01
N ILE A 551 4.04 -2.95 -36.16
CA ILE A 551 5.36 -3.39 -35.72
C ILE A 551 5.65 -2.70 -34.38
N ALA A 552 5.83 -3.48 -33.32
CA ALA A 552 6.11 -2.94 -32.00
C ALA A 552 7.21 -3.73 -31.30
N SER A 553 8.03 -3.05 -30.50
CA SER A 553 8.99 -3.75 -29.64
C SER A 553 8.29 -4.52 -28.52
N ALA A 554 8.96 -5.52 -27.97
CA ALA A 554 8.52 -6.23 -26.76
C ALA A 554 8.22 -5.27 -25.59
N ALA A 555 8.92 -4.12 -25.52
CA ALA A 555 8.69 -3.09 -24.50
C ALA A 555 7.34 -2.36 -24.61
N CYS A 556 6.58 -2.56 -25.69
CA CYS A 556 5.21 -2.05 -25.81
C CYS A 556 4.17 -2.95 -25.11
N GLY A 557 4.56 -4.13 -24.65
CA GLY A 557 3.67 -5.00 -23.88
C GLY A 557 2.59 -5.73 -24.67
N LEU A 558 2.71 -5.77 -25.99
CA LEU A 558 1.73 -6.32 -26.93
C LEU A 558 2.06 -7.75 -27.41
N GLN A 559 3.03 -8.42 -26.78
CA GLN A 559 3.41 -9.77 -27.20
C GLN A 559 2.21 -10.73 -27.12
N GLY A 560 1.95 -11.43 -28.23
CA GLY A 560 0.83 -12.36 -28.35
C GLY A 560 -0.50 -11.72 -28.75
N VAL A 561 -0.57 -10.41 -28.96
CA VAL A 561 -1.74 -9.76 -29.56
C VAL A 561 -1.72 -10.02 -31.06
N ALA A 562 -2.87 -10.43 -31.62
CA ALA A 562 -3.01 -10.67 -33.05
C ALA A 562 -2.66 -9.42 -33.87
N GLU A 563 -2.11 -9.62 -35.08
CA GLU A 563 -1.74 -8.54 -36.02
C GLU A 563 -0.59 -7.62 -35.55
N VAL A 564 0.10 -8.00 -34.46
CA VAL A 564 1.31 -7.33 -33.97
C VAL A 564 2.56 -8.15 -34.30
N ILE A 565 3.43 -7.59 -35.13
CA ILE A 565 4.80 -8.09 -35.31
C ILE A 565 5.62 -7.57 -34.13
N THR A 566 5.93 -8.46 -33.19
CA THR A 566 6.73 -8.12 -32.01
C THR A 566 8.21 -8.30 -32.31
N ILE A 567 9.00 -7.23 -32.19
CA ILE A 567 10.45 -7.26 -32.34
C ILE A 567 11.18 -7.17 -30.99
N PRO A 568 12.39 -7.73 -30.84
CA PRO A 568 13.21 -7.49 -29.66
C PRO A 568 13.50 -6.00 -29.46
N THR A 569 13.50 -5.54 -28.21
CA THR A 569 13.73 -4.14 -27.87
C THR A 569 15.15 -3.71 -28.25
N GLY A 570 15.28 -2.67 -29.07
CA GLY A 570 16.57 -2.11 -29.50
C GLY A 570 17.25 -2.86 -30.66
N ASP A 571 16.59 -3.87 -31.24
CA ASP A 571 17.10 -4.64 -32.37
C ASP A 571 16.76 -3.97 -33.71
N ILE A 572 17.76 -3.29 -34.26
CA ILE A 572 17.69 -2.55 -35.53
C ILE A 572 17.53 -3.52 -36.71
N SER A 573 18.15 -4.71 -36.64
CA SER A 573 18.10 -5.69 -37.73
C SER A 573 16.70 -6.30 -37.86
N ALA A 574 16.12 -6.73 -36.74
CA ALA A 574 14.75 -7.24 -36.70
C ALA A 574 13.73 -6.18 -37.13
N LEU A 575 13.92 -4.91 -36.73
CA LEU A 575 13.08 -3.80 -37.18
C LEU A 575 13.15 -3.61 -38.71
N GLY A 576 14.37 -3.61 -39.27
CA GLY A 576 14.59 -3.46 -40.71
C GLY A 576 13.98 -4.60 -41.53
N GLN A 577 14.13 -5.84 -41.06
CA GLN A 577 13.52 -7.02 -41.69
C GLN A 577 12.00 -6.92 -41.70
N ALA A 578 11.38 -6.64 -40.55
CA ALA A 578 9.92 -6.53 -40.44
C ALA A 578 9.35 -5.40 -41.33
N LEU A 579 10.04 -4.26 -41.42
CA LEU A 579 9.67 -3.15 -42.29
C LEU A 579 9.80 -3.53 -43.78
N ALA A 580 10.90 -4.16 -44.16
CA ALA A 580 11.14 -4.59 -45.54
C ALA A 580 10.07 -5.60 -46.01
N GLU A 581 9.77 -6.62 -45.21
CA GLU A 581 8.76 -7.64 -45.52
C GLU A 581 7.36 -7.04 -45.74
N LEU A 582 6.93 -6.12 -44.87
CA LEU A 582 5.62 -5.47 -45.01
C LEU A 582 5.55 -4.51 -46.21
N THR A 583 6.66 -3.87 -46.58
CA THR A 583 6.69 -3.02 -47.77
C THR A 583 6.71 -3.84 -49.06
N GLN A 584 7.40 -4.98 -49.09
CA GLN A 584 7.45 -5.87 -50.26
C GLN A 584 6.11 -6.57 -50.51
N THR A 585 5.48 -7.11 -49.46
CA THR A 585 4.16 -7.79 -49.56
C THR A 585 3.04 -6.87 -50.09
N ARG A 586 3.26 -5.55 -50.06
CA ARG A 586 2.30 -4.54 -50.56
C ARG A 586 2.63 -4.00 -51.95
N ALA A 587 3.85 -4.23 -52.42
CA ALA A 587 4.26 -3.87 -53.77
C ALA A 587 3.89 -4.98 -54.78
N SER A 588 3.78 -6.22 -54.31
CA SER A 588 3.17 -7.38 -54.99
C SER A 588 1.66 -7.38 -54.84
#